data_AF-A0A9P3BNE0-F1
#
_entry.id   AF-A0A9P3BNE0-F1
#
_cell.length_a   1.000
_cell.length_b   1.000
_cell.length_c   1.000
_cell.angle_alpha   90.00
_cell.angle_beta   90.00
_cell.angle_gamma   90.00
#
_symmetry.space_group_name_H-M   'P 1'
#
loop_
_entity.id
_entity.type
_entity.pdbx_description
1 polymer ?
#
loop_
_entity_poly.entity_id
_entity_poly.type
_entity_poly.pdbx_seq_one_letter_code
_entity_poly.pdbx_strand_id
1 'polypeptide(L)'
;MHFSVLALVTLTMSAGLASAVSLPSTACWSLQSVIQGVDIEGFFGHAQKEICNKGCKVKLSEYEPHLRNFGISVIETETSNKGAPQLNNAYTSGLDSIIDLARTKCAAGEDDLCAMNASELQSLAKCLKANAWRMILDNALSLWPVLTTNCQLQYDVFSNPAFWEEDIPTYFRGFAENCEKN
;
A
#
# COMPACT_ATOMS: atom_id res chain seq x y z
N MET A 1 -1.73 38.76 68.21
CA MET A 1 -0.39 38.57 67.59
C MET A 1 -0.46 37.26 66.81
N HIS A 2 -0.60 37.38 65.49
CA HIS A 2 -0.71 36.26 64.56
C HIS A 2 0.69 35.77 64.19
N PHE A 3 0.95 34.47 64.33
CA PHE A 3 2.11 33.81 63.73
C PHE A 3 1.62 32.71 62.80
N SER A 4 1.57 33.05 61.51
CA SER A 4 1.39 32.12 60.40
C SER A 4 2.73 31.44 60.13
N VAL A 5 2.82 30.13 60.30
CA VAL A 5 3.97 29.34 59.85
C VAL A 5 3.71 28.89 58.42
N LEU A 6 4.30 29.62 57.48
CA LEU A 6 4.41 29.24 56.07
C LEU A 6 5.39 28.05 55.96
N ALA A 7 4.86 26.84 55.80
CA ALA A 7 5.64 25.69 55.37
C ALA A 7 5.88 25.79 53.85
N LEU A 8 7.05 26.28 53.46
CA LEU A 8 7.57 26.20 52.09
C LEU A 8 7.90 24.74 51.78
N VAL A 9 6.97 24.04 51.10
CA VAL A 9 7.27 22.78 50.41
C VAL A 9 7.98 23.14 49.12
N THR A 10 9.31 23.07 49.13
CA THR A 10 10.13 23.15 47.92
C THR A 10 9.95 21.89 47.09
N LEU A 11 9.09 21.94 46.07
CA LEU A 11 9.06 20.96 44.98
C LEU A 11 10.31 21.15 44.13
N THR A 12 11.37 20.42 44.46
CA THR A 12 12.49 20.21 43.55
C THR A 12 11.96 19.44 42.34
N MET A 13 11.83 20.10 41.19
CA MET A 13 11.64 19.42 39.91
C MET A 13 12.94 18.67 39.61
N SER A 14 13.02 17.42 40.07
CA SER A 14 13.91 16.45 39.48
C SER A 14 13.56 16.37 38.00
N ALA A 15 14.48 16.82 37.14
CA ALA A 15 14.45 16.59 35.71
C ALA A 15 14.48 15.07 35.49
N GLY A 16 13.30 14.45 35.54
CA GLY A 16 13.08 13.11 35.05
C GLY A 16 13.47 13.16 33.59
N LEU A 17 14.46 12.35 33.22
CA LEU A 17 14.67 11.95 31.84
C LEU A 17 13.33 11.40 31.37
N ALA A 18 12.53 12.23 30.71
CA ALA A 18 11.43 11.76 29.92
C ALA A 18 12.09 10.86 28.88
N SER A 19 12.00 9.55 29.10
CA SER A 19 12.17 8.59 28.03
C SER A 19 11.26 9.13 26.93
N ALA A 20 11.85 9.57 25.83
CA ALA A 20 11.10 9.96 24.65
C ALA A 20 10.38 8.68 24.21
N VAL A 21 9.20 8.44 24.77
CA VAL A 21 8.23 7.54 24.21
C VAL A 21 7.92 8.21 22.88
N SER A 22 8.56 7.72 21.81
CA SER A 22 8.12 8.01 20.47
C SER A 22 6.68 7.52 20.40
N LEU A 23 5.74 8.42 20.67
CA LEU A 23 4.34 8.19 20.43
C LEU A 23 4.23 7.68 19.00
N PRO A 24 3.44 6.61 18.73
CA PRO A 24 3.23 6.15 17.37
C PRO A 24 2.89 7.37 16.52
N SER A 25 3.60 7.58 15.41
CA SER A 25 3.33 8.76 14.60
C SER A 25 1.84 8.75 14.24
N THR A 26 1.21 9.92 14.26
CA THR A 26 -0.20 10.05 13.86
C THR A 26 -0.44 9.49 12.46
N ALA A 27 0.63 9.34 11.65
CA ALA A 27 0.62 8.67 10.37
C ALA A 27 0.01 7.25 10.43
N CYS A 28 0.28 6.42 11.45
CA CYS A 28 -0.32 5.08 11.53
C CYS A 28 -1.85 5.15 11.58
N TRP A 29 -2.38 6.14 12.30
CA TRP A 29 -3.83 6.38 12.39
C TRP A 29 -4.41 6.89 11.08
N SER A 30 -3.63 7.68 10.33
CA SER A 30 -4.02 8.22 9.02
C SER A 30 -3.89 7.22 7.88
N LEU A 31 -3.15 6.11 8.04
CA LEU A 31 -2.91 5.14 6.96
C LEU A 31 -4.19 4.58 6.36
N GLN A 32 -5.21 4.31 7.18
CA GLN A 32 -6.50 3.85 6.68
C GLN A 32 -7.07 4.83 5.64
N SER A 33 -7.07 6.12 5.96
CA SER A 33 -7.63 7.16 5.09
C SER A 33 -6.84 7.30 3.79
N VAL A 34 -5.51 7.15 3.84
CA VAL A 34 -4.65 7.22 2.67
C VAL A 34 -4.86 5.99 1.78
N ILE A 35 -4.87 4.78 2.37
CA ILE A 35 -5.10 3.53 1.64
C ILE A 35 -6.49 3.51 0.98
N GLN A 36 -7.53 3.96 1.69
CA GLN A 36 -8.88 4.08 1.12
C GLN A 36 -8.99 5.21 0.08
N GLY A 37 -8.10 6.19 0.15
CA GLY A 37 -7.99 7.31 -0.78
C GLY A 37 -7.32 6.95 -2.11
N VAL A 38 -6.63 5.81 -2.21
CA VAL A 38 -5.95 5.38 -3.44
C VAL A 38 -6.92 5.35 -4.62
N ASP A 39 -6.46 5.90 -5.74
CA ASP A 39 -7.20 5.90 -7.00
C ASP A 39 -6.93 4.61 -7.79
N ILE A 40 -7.66 3.56 -7.43
CA ILE A 40 -7.60 2.26 -8.11
C ILE A 40 -8.05 2.37 -9.58
N GLU A 41 -8.97 3.28 -9.90
CA GLU A 41 -9.40 3.51 -11.29
C GLU A 41 -8.24 4.11 -12.11
N GLY A 42 -7.55 5.11 -11.56
CA GLY A 42 -6.32 5.68 -12.13
C GLY A 42 -5.22 4.64 -12.33
N PHE A 43 -4.97 3.77 -11.35
CA PHE A 43 -4.01 2.66 -11.45
C PHE A 43 -4.30 1.76 -12.65
N PHE A 44 -5.55 1.33 -12.83
CA PHE A 44 -5.95 0.54 -14.00
C PHE A 44 -5.84 1.33 -15.31
N GLY A 45 -6.12 2.65 -15.30
CA GLY A 45 -5.91 3.53 -16.44
C GLY A 45 -4.44 3.54 -16.90
N HIS A 46 -3.51 3.65 -15.94
CA HIS A 46 -2.07 3.54 -16.22
C HIS A 46 -1.69 2.16 -16.77
N ALA A 47 -2.22 1.09 -16.20
CA ALA A 47 -1.98 -0.27 -16.70
C ALA A 47 -2.49 -0.45 -18.14
N GLN A 48 -3.69 0.04 -18.44
CA GLN A 48 -4.25 -0.02 -19.79
C GLN A 48 -3.35 0.72 -20.79
N LYS A 49 -2.86 1.90 -20.41
CA LYS A 49 -2.05 2.76 -21.27
C LYS A 49 -0.63 2.22 -21.49
N GLU A 50 0.02 1.79 -20.43
CA GLU A 50 1.45 1.47 -20.46
C GLU A 50 1.71 -0.02 -20.71
N ILE A 51 0.76 -0.91 -20.41
CA ILE A 51 0.86 -2.36 -20.62
C ILE A 51 -0.03 -2.80 -21.80
N CYS A 52 -1.35 -2.64 -21.68
CA CYS A 52 -2.30 -3.22 -22.63
C CYS A 52 -2.18 -2.60 -24.04
N ASN A 53 -2.08 -1.27 -24.14
CA ASN A 53 -1.89 -0.57 -25.42
C ASN A 53 -0.53 -0.87 -26.08
N LYS A 54 0.41 -1.51 -25.36
CA LYS A 54 1.67 -2.04 -25.92
C LYS A 54 1.54 -3.48 -26.41
N GLY A 55 0.31 -3.98 -26.49
CA GLY A 55 -0.05 -5.31 -26.98
C GLY A 55 0.23 -6.41 -25.97
N CYS A 56 0.45 -6.12 -24.69
CA CYS A 56 0.64 -7.16 -23.69
C CYS A 56 -0.67 -7.90 -23.39
N LYS A 57 -0.57 -9.18 -23.06
CA LYS A 57 -1.63 -9.93 -22.37
C LYS A 57 -1.38 -9.91 -20.87
N VAL A 58 -2.43 -9.69 -20.10
CA VAL A 58 -2.37 -9.74 -18.63
C VAL A 58 -3.50 -10.64 -18.16
N LYS A 59 -3.20 -11.92 -17.95
CA LYS A 59 -4.18 -12.86 -17.40
C LYS A 59 -3.92 -13.08 -15.92
N LEU A 60 -4.98 -13.06 -15.12
CA LEU A 60 -4.87 -13.46 -13.72
C LEU A 60 -4.44 -14.92 -13.59
N SER A 61 -4.76 -15.79 -14.55
CA SER A 61 -4.33 -17.19 -14.54
C SER A 61 -2.81 -17.35 -14.61
N GLU A 62 -2.10 -16.35 -15.12
CA GLU A 62 -0.64 -16.29 -15.23
C GLU A 62 -0.01 -15.46 -14.10
N TYR A 63 -0.77 -15.16 -13.04
CA TYR A 63 -0.28 -14.43 -11.89
C TYR A 63 1.02 -15.04 -11.35
N GLU A 64 1.02 -16.35 -11.16
CA GLU A 64 2.23 -17.13 -10.89
C GLU A 64 2.71 -17.77 -12.20
N PRO A 65 3.98 -17.63 -12.61
CA PRO A 65 5.08 -16.92 -11.94
C PRO A 65 5.30 -15.46 -12.42
N HIS A 66 4.64 -15.01 -13.48
CA HIS A 66 5.11 -13.81 -14.20
C HIS A 66 4.70 -12.49 -13.54
N LEU A 67 3.41 -12.27 -13.32
CA LEU A 67 2.91 -11.01 -12.76
C LEU A 67 3.33 -10.85 -11.30
N ARG A 68 3.37 -11.95 -10.55
CA ARG A 68 3.82 -11.94 -9.17
C ARG A 68 5.29 -11.60 -9.05
N ASN A 69 6.17 -12.19 -9.86
CA ASN A 69 7.60 -11.86 -9.84
C ASN A 69 7.85 -10.40 -10.20
N PHE A 70 7.10 -9.86 -11.17
CA PHE A 70 7.12 -8.43 -11.46
C PHE A 70 6.71 -7.60 -10.23
N GLY A 71 5.57 -7.91 -9.61
CA GLY A 71 5.11 -7.20 -8.41
C GLY A 71 6.11 -7.27 -7.26
N ILE A 72 6.72 -8.43 -7.02
CA ILE A 72 7.79 -8.62 -6.03
C ILE A 72 9.00 -7.75 -6.37
N SER A 73 9.46 -7.73 -7.62
CA SER A 73 10.59 -6.89 -8.03
C SER A 73 10.32 -5.40 -7.78
N VAL A 74 9.09 -4.93 -8.00
CA VAL A 74 8.70 -3.55 -7.70
C VAL A 74 8.72 -3.29 -6.20
N ILE A 75 8.14 -4.20 -5.41
CA ILE A 75 8.13 -4.13 -3.94
C ILE A 75 9.56 -4.06 -3.39
N GLU A 76 10.45 -4.97 -3.82
CA GLU A 76 11.84 -5.02 -3.39
C GLU A 76 12.60 -3.75 -3.76
N THR A 77 12.35 -3.19 -4.95
CA THR A 77 12.96 -1.93 -5.39
C THR A 77 12.52 -0.77 -4.51
N GLU A 78 11.21 -0.59 -4.32
CA GLU A 78 10.68 0.53 -3.55
C GLU A 78 11.04 0.46 -2.07
N THR A 79 10.86 -0.70 -1.45
CA THR A 79 11.21 -0.90 -0.04
C THR A 79 12.71 -0.69 0.21
N SER A 80 13.57 -1.13 -0.71
CA SER A 80 15.02 -0.88 -0.64
C SER A 80 15.34 0.61 -0.76
N ASN A 81 14.81 1.28 -1.79
CA ASN A 81 15.00 2.72 -2.03
C ASN A 81 14.52 3.58 -0.85
N LYS A 82 13.49 3.12 -0.16
CA LYS A 82 12.87 3.80 0.98
C LYS A 82 13.46 3.34 2.34
N GLY A 83 14.42 2.40 2.36
CA GLY A 83 15.09 1.96 3.59
C GLY A 83 14.20 1.09 4.51
N ALA A 84 13.24 0.37 3.94
CA ALA A 84 12.33 -0.53 4.65
C ALA A 84 12.24 -1.96 4.05
N PRO A 85 13.36 -2.62 3.69
CA PRO A 85 13.34 -3.95 3.07
C PRO A 85 12.74 -5.06 3.97
N GLN A 86 12.66 -4.83 5.28
CA GLN A 86 11.96 -5.73 6.20
C GLN A 86 10.45 -5.83 5.92
N LEU A 87 9.88 -4.94 5.11
CA LEU A 87 8.46 -4.94 4.75
C LEU A 87 8.14 -5.77 3.50
N ASN A 88 9.14 -6.30 2.78
CA ASN A 88 8.95 -7.01 1.52
C ASN A 88 7.89 -8.10 1.64
N ASN A 89 8.02 -8.99 2.64
CA ASN A 89 7.09 -10.09 2.84
C ASN A 89 5.66 -9.61 3.12
N ALA A 90 5.50 -8.50 3.85
CA ALA A 90 4.19 -7.96 4.17
C ALA A 90 3.54 -7.37 2.90
N TYR A 91 4.28 -6.63 2.09
CA TYR A 91 3.78 -6.14 0.81
C TYR A 91 3.50 -7.25 -0.20
N THR A 92 4.35 -8.27 -0.28
CA THR A 92 4.12 -9.44 -1.14
C THR A 92 2.84 -10.18 -0.72
N SER A 93 2.62 -10.35 0.59
CA SER A 93 1.36 -10.90 1.11
C SER A 93 0.16 -10.02 0.73
N GLY A 94 0.36 -8.70 0.70
CA GLY A 94 -0.67 -7.74 0.30
C GLY A 94 -1.02 -7.86 -1.18
N LEU A 95 0.00 -7.97 -2.04
CA LEU A 95 -0.16 -8.24 -3.46
C LEU A 95 -0.94 -9.55 -3.68
N ASP A 96 -0.53 -10.63 -3.03
CA ASP A 96 -1.21 -11.93 -3.11
C ASP A 96 -2.68 -11.83 -2.68
N SER A 97 -2.95 -11.07 -1.61
CA SER A 97 -4.31 -10.88 -1.09
C SER A 97 -5.18 -10.01 -1.99
N ILE A 98 -4.62 -9.03 -2.71
CA ILE A 98 -5.34 -8.23 -3.70
C ILE A 98 -5.77 -9.10 -4.88
N ILE A 99 -4.89 -9.99 -5.34
CA ILE A 99 -5.19 -10.91 -6.45
C ILE A 99 -6.24 -11.94 -6.03
N ASP A 100 -6.14 -12.50 -4.83
CA ASP A 100 -7.17 -13.39 -4.29
C ASP A 100 -8.52 -12.66 -4.16
N LEU A 101 -8.52 -11.41 -3.69
CA LEU A 101 -9.73 -10.58 -3.63
C LEU A 101 -10.34 -10.35 -5.02
N ALA A 102 -9.49 -10.05 -6.01
CA ALA A 102 -9.91 -9.85 -7.40
C ALA A 102 -10.64 -11.09 -7.94
N ARG A 103 -10.05 -12.28 -7.74
CA ARG A 103 -10.61 -13.57 -8.20
C ARG A 103 -11.89 -13.95 -7.46
N THR A 104 -11.86 -13.92 -6.13
CA THR A 104 -12.90 -14.56 -5.31
C THR A 104 -14.11 -13.69 -5.06
N LYS A 105 -13.92 -12.39 -4.83
CA LYS A 105 -15.01 -11.46 -4.48
C LYS A 105 -15.37 -10.51 -5.61
N CYS A 106 -14.38 -10.08 -6.39
CA CYS A 106 -14.61 -9.15 -7.49
C CYS A 106 -14.85 -9.84 -8.83
N ALA A 107 -14.77 -11.17 -8.85
CA ALA A 107 -15.02 -12.00 -10.03
C ALA A 107 -14.26 -11.49 -11.26
N ALA A 108 -13.04 -11.00 -11.06
CA ALA A 108 -12.11 -10.81 -12.16
C ALA A 108 -11.89 -12.20 -12.76
N GLY A 109 -12.40 -12.40 -13.98
CA GLY A 109 -12.22 -13.66 -14.69
C GLY A 109 -10.74 -14.00 -14.87
N GLU A 110 -10.48 -15.23 -15.30
CA GLU A 110 -9.11 -15.69 -15.57
C GLU A 110 -8.62 -15.30 -16.99
N ASP A 111 -9.47 -14.60 -17.74
CA ASP A 111 -9.23 -14.09 -19.09
C ASP A 111 -8.29 -12.87 -19.09
N ASP A 112 -7.92 -12.40 -20.29
CA ASP A 112 -7.04 -11.26 -20.46
C ASP A 112 -7.68 -9.97 -19.95
N LEU A 113 -7.14 -9.41 -18.86
CA LEU A 113 -7.55 -8.14 -18.28
C LEU A 113 -7.40 -6.99 -19.29
N CYS A 114 -6.48 -7.09 -20.25
CA CYS A 114 -6.32 -6.10 -21.31
C CYS A 114 -7.45 -6.10 -22.34
N ALA A 115 -8.26 -7.17 -22.39
CA ALA A 115 -9.45 -7.26 -23.23
C ALA A 115 -10.71 -6.69 -22.55
N MET A 116 -10.66 -6.39 -21.25
CA MET A 116 -11.77 -5.78 -20.53
C MET A 116 -12.06 -4.38 -21.08
N ASN A 117 -13.33 -4.09 -21.28
CA ASN A 117 -13.76 -2.75 -21.63
C ASN A 117 -13.73 -1.80 -20.41
N ALA A 118 -13.87 -0.50 -20.65
CA ALA A 118 -13.80 0.51 -19.60
C ALA A 118 -14.80 0.28 -18.45
N SER A 119 -16.01 -0.24 -18.74
CA SER A 119 -17.03 -0.52 -17.72
C SER A 119 -16.67 -1.72 -16.85
N GLU A 120 -16.04 -2.74 -17.43
CA GLU A 120 -15.57 -3.94 -16.71
C GLU A 120 -14.41 -3.57 -15.78
N LEU A 121 -13.42 -2.85 -16.29
CA LEU A 121 -12.31 -2.33 -15.49
C LEU A 121 -12.79 -1.42 -14.35
N GLN A 122 -13.75 -0.52 -14.62
CA GLN A 122 -14.30 0.33 -13.58
C GLN A 122 -15.05 -0.46 -12.50
N SER A 123 -15.78 -1.50 -12.91
CA SER A 123 -16.50 -2.38 -11.96
C SER A 123 -15.53 -3.14 -11.07
N LEU A 124 -14.44 -3.66 -11.64
CA LEU A 124 -13.36 -4.29 -10.90
C LEU A 124 -12.70 -3.33 -9.91
N ALA A 125 -12.33 -2.13 -10.37
CA ALA A 125 -11.71 -1.09 -9.54
C ALA A 125 -12.58 -0.71 -8.33
N LYS A 126 -13.88 -0.49 -8.56
CA LYS A 126 -14.84 -0.19 -7.50
C LYS A 126 -14.97 -1.34 -6.50
N CYS A 127 -15.02 -2.58 -6.98
CA CYS A 127 -15.09 -3.74 -6.10
C CYS A 127 -13.84 -3.88 -5.23
N LEU A 128 -12.64 -3.75 -5.83
CA LEU A 128 -11.38 -3.79 -5.09
C LEU A 128 -11.34 -2.69 -4.04
N LYS A 129 -11.68 -1.45 -4.41
CA LYS A 129 -11.72 -0.31 -3.49
C LYS A 129 -12.69 -0.55 -2.32
N ALA A 130 -13.88 -1.07 -2.59
CA ALA A 130 -14.90 -1.35 -1.57
C ALA A 130 -14.46 -2.45 -0.58
N ASN A 131 -13.58 -3.36 -0.98
CA ASN A 131 -13.18 -4.52 -0.17
C ASN A 131 -11.73 -4.47 0.34
N ALA A 132 -10.87 -3.58 -0.17
CA ALA A 132 -9.44 -3.54 0.14
C ALA A 132 -9.17 -3.42 1.64
N TRP A 133 -9.86 -2.52 2.33
CA TRP A 133 -9.67 -2.36 3.78
C TRP A 133 -10.09 -3.62 4.55
N ARG A 134 -11.20 -4.25 4.16
CA ARG A 134 -11.64 -5.49 4.78
C ARG A 134 -10.63 -6.62 4.54
N MET A 135 -10.10 -6.73 3.33
CA MET A 135 -9.03 -7.69 3.01
C MET A 135 -7.79 -7.48 3.90
N ILE A 136 -7.40 -6.23 4.13
CA ILE A 136 -6.27 -5.91 5.01
C ILE A 136 -6.53 -6.39 6.45
N LEU A 137 -7.74 -6.20 6.95
CA LEU A 137 -8.14 -6.68 8.29
C LEU A 137 -8.23 -8.21 8.36
N ASP A 138 -8.76 -8.86 7.32
CA ASP A 138 -8.87 -10.32 7.24
C ASP A 138 -7.47 -10.98 7.20
N ASN A 139 -6.47 -10.27 6.66
CA ASN A 139 -5.06 -10.70 6.59
C ASN A 139 -4.16 -9.95 7.60
N ALA A 140 -4.72 -9.50 8.72
CA ALA A 140 -4.02 -8.61 9.64
C ALA A 140 -2.66 -9.17 10.08
N LEU A 141 -2.51 -10.47 10.35
CA LEU A 141 -1.23 -11.03 10.82
C LEU A 141 -0.05 -10.79 9.85
N SER A 142 -0.29 -10.89 8.54
CA SER A 142 0.76 -10.68 7.53
C SER A 142 0.92 -9.21 7.14
N LEU A 143 -0.14 -8.40 7.27
CA LEU A 143 -0.17 -7.00 6.85
C LEU A 143 0.02 -5.99 7.99
N TRP A 144 -0.04 -6.44 9.25
CA TRP A 144 0.16 -5.59 10.43
C TRP A 144 1.46 -4.79 10.37
N PRO A 145 2.61 -5.34 9.91
CA PRO A 145 3.83 -4.56 9.80
C PRO A 145 3.68 -3.32 8.93
N VAL A 146 2.91 -3.39 7.83
CA VAL A 146 2.63 -2.25 6.94
C VAL A 146 1.82 -1.17 7.68
N LEU A 147 0.90 -1.57 8.56
CA LEU A 147 0.02 -0.62 9.25
C LEU A 147 0.60 -0.04 10.54
N THR A 148 1.61 -0.68 11.13
CA THR A 148 2.08 -0.36 12.48
C THR A 148 3.56 -0.07 12.59
N THR A 149 4.33 -0.34 11.55
CA THR A 149 5.77 -0.03 11.50
C THR A 149 6.05 0.90 10.34
N ASN A 150 7.08 1.75 10.49
CA ASN A 150 7.46 2.75 9.47
C ASN A 150 6.27 3.62 8.99
N CYS A 151 5.28 3.90 9.83
CA CYS A 151 4.02 4.48 9.37
C CYS A 151 4.16 5.84 8.66
N GLN A 152 5.14 6.66 9.03
CA GLN A 152 5.41 7.90 8.32
C GLN A 152 5.84 7.61 6.88
N LEU A 153 6.75 6.66 6.70
CA LEU A 153 7.20 6.22 5.38
C LEU A 153 6.04 5.68 4.54
N GLN A 154 5.19 4.86 5.16
CA GLN A 154 4.00 4.31 4.53
C GLN A 154 3.03 5.41 4.08
N TYR A 155 2.79 6.36 4.97
CA TYR A 155 1.96 7.52 4.70
C TYR A 155 2.54 8.35 3.55
N ASP A 156 3.84 8.65 3.59
CA ASP A 156 4.53 9.45 2.58
C ASP A 156 4.49 8.78 1.21
N VAL A 157 4.66 7.45 1.13
CA VAL A 157 4.54 6.71 -0.13
C VAL A 157 3.11 6.77 -0.67
N PHE A 158 2.12 6.36 0.12
CA PHE A 158 0.76 6.22 -0.39
C PHE A 158 0.05 7.56 -0.61
N SER A 159 0.45 8.62 0.10
CA SER A 159 -0.10 9.97 -0.06
C SER A 159 0.63 10.80 -1.12
N ASN A 160 1.78 10.35 -1.62
CA ASN A 160 2.52 11.05 -2.67
C ASN A 160 1.91 10.76 -4.05
N PRO A 161 1.35 11.77 -4.74
CA PRO A 161 0.79 11.56 -6.08
C PRO A 161 1.84 11.12 -7.11
N ALA A 162 3.10 11.55 -6.98
CA ALA A 162 4.16 11.18 -7.92
C ALA A 162 4.41 9.66 -7.93
N PHE A 163 4.24 8.99 -6.79
CA PHE A 163 4.34 7.53 -6.76
C PHE A 163 3.32 6.87 -7.71
N TRP A 164 2.08 7.34 -7.67
CA TRP A 164 0.98 6.79 -8.48
C TRP A 164 1.00 7.25 -9.93
N GLU A 165 1.40 8.50 -10.19
CA GLU A 165 1.32 9.13 -11.52
C GLU A 165 2.63 9.05 -12.32
N GLU A 166 3.76 8.76 -11.68
CA GLU A 166 5.08 8.71 -12.32
C GLU A 166 5.79 7.36 -12.11
N ASP A 167 5.93 6.92 -10.86
CA ASP A 167 6.70 5.71 -10.53
C ASP A 167 5.96 4.45 -11.03
N ILE A 168 4.68 4.29 -10.70
CA ILE A 168 3.87 3.14 -11.13
C ILE A 168 3.82 3.01 -12.67
N PRO A 169 3.53 4.07 -13.46
CA PRO A 169 3.63 4.01 -14.92
C PRO A 169 5.02 3.64 -15.44
N THR A 170 6.09 4.03 -14.73
CA THR A 170 7.46 3.64 -15.10
C THR A 170 7.68 2.15 -14.93
N TYR A 171 7.24 1.56 -13.82
CA TYR A 171 7.28 0.11 -13.63
C TYR A 171 6.46 -0.64 -14.69
N PHE A 172 5.28 -0.13 -15.03
CA PHE A 172 4.44 -0.71 -16.08
C PHE A 172 5.09 -0.69 -17.46
N ARG A 173 5.78 0.40 -17.82
CA ARG A 173 6.58 0.43 -19.06
C ARG A 173 7.66 -0.64 -19.07
N GLY A 174 8.39 -0.80 -17.95
CA GLY A 174 9.41 -1.85 -17.82
C GLY A 174 8.83 -3.27 -17.94
N PHE A 175 7.64 -3.51 -17.40
CA PHE A 175 6.92 -4.77 -17.61
C PHE A 175 6.58 -4.98 -19.10
N ALA A 176 6.07 -3.95 -19.76
CA ALA A 176 5.60 -4.04 -21.14
C ALA A 176 6.71 -4.34 -22.18
N GLU A 177 7.97 -4.13 -21.82
CA GLU A 177 9.14 -4.50 -22.63
C GLU A 177 9.33 -6.02 -22.73
N ASN A 178 8.88 -6.79 -21.72
CA ASN A 178 9.15 -8.22 -21.59
C ASN A 178 7.89 -9.10 -21.50
N CYS A 179 6.70 -8.52 -21.67
CA CYS A 179 5.41 -9.21 -21.56
C CYS A 179 5.15 -10.13 -22.78
N GLU A 180 4.28 -11.14 -22.59
CA GLU A 180 3.68 -11.86 -23.73
C GLU A 180 2.83 -10.89 -24.56
N LYS A 181 2.98 -10.94 -25.89
CA LYS A 181 2.25 -10.09 -26.83
C LYS A 181 0.99 -10.76 -27.38
N ASN A 182 0.01 -9.93 -27.73
CA ASN A 182 -1.15 -10.23 -28.58
C ASN A 182 -0.73 -10.49 -30.03
#